data_AF-A0A8S1B2B1-F1
#
_entry.id   AF-A0A8S1B2B1-F1
#
_cell.length_a   1.000
_cell.length_b   1.000
_cell.length_c   1.000
_cell.angle_alpha   90.00
_cell.angle_beta   90.00
_cell.angle_gamma   90.00
#
_symmetry.space_group_name_H-M   'P 1'
#
loop_
_entity.id
_entity.type
_entity.pdbx_description
1 polymer ?
#
loop_
_entity_poly.entity_id
_entity_poly.type
_entity_poly.pdbx_seq_one_letter_code
_entity_poly.pdbx_strand_id
1 'polypeptide(L)'
;MVLESNAQWIDTVVNHLDEFYKRVDDKIQKEQQELKASKKKTELETKLAQEMKLHNELTERLAELSRRGTELDRVCASMGRVTIADNDKSRLDNAKENYQLAKELTGIRLNFSAPTNIAKGYIRSESRKLLQPFEIDMSAGGDSEDLWAVIQSTAAPGWNFLNDKENRPNN
;
A
#
# COMPACT_ATOMS: atom_id res chain seq x y z
N MET A 1 -20.82 98.27 38.15
CA MET A 1 -22.06 97.49 38.34
C MET A 1 -22.63 96.86 37.06
N VAL A 2 -23.13 97.59 36.06
CA VAL A 2 -23.73 96.93 34.85
C VAL A 2 -22.70 96.17 34.00
N LEU A 3 -21.46 96.66 33.90
CA LEU A 3 -20.37 96.01 33.15
C LEU A 3 -19.83 94.73 33.83
N GLU A 4 -19.82 94.67 35.16
CA GLU A 4 -19.38 93.49 35.92
C GLU A 4 -20.39 92.34 35.79
N SER A 5 -21.69 92.68 35.78
CA SER A 5 -22.76 91.70 35.59
C SER A 5 -22.71 91.03 34.22
N ASN A 6 -22.33 91.77 33.17
CA ASN A 6 -22.20 91.21 31.81
C ASN A 6 -20.98 90.30 31.68
N ALA A 7 -19.84 90.66 32.30
CA ALA A 7 -18.65 89.81 32.30
C ALA A 7 -18.90 88.47 33.01
N GLN A 8 -19.64 88.50 34.12
CA GLN A 8 -19.96 87.30 34.91
C GLN A 8 -20.95 86.36 34.20
N TRP A 9 -21.88 86.93 33.41
CA TRP A 9 -22.77 86.15 32.56
C TRP A 9 -22.02 85.48 31.40
N ILE A 10 -21.11 86.19 30.74
CA ILE A 10 -20.27 85.62 29.66
C ILE A 10 -19.44 84.46 30.18
N ASP A 11 -18.81 84.61 31.35
CA ASP A 11 -17.99 83.56 31.97
C ASP A 11 -18.83 82.30 32.30
N THR A 12 -20.06 82.50 32.79
CA THR A 12 -21.01 81.40 33.04
C THR A 12 -21.40 80.66 31.75
N VAL A 13 -21.61 81.38 30.66
CA VAL A 13 -21.95 80.80 29.35
C VAL A 13 -20.77 80.02 28.77
N VAL A 14 -19.55 80.55 28.87
CA VAL A 14 -18.33 79.88 28.43
C VAL A 14 -18.11 78.59 29.22
N ASN A 15 -18.25 78.63 30.55
CA ASN A 15 -18.12 77.44 31.40
C ASN A 15 -19.14 76.35 31.05
N HIS A 16 -20.41 76.71 30.80
CA HIS A 16 -21.42 75.75 30.36
C HIS A 16 -21.13 75.15 28.97
N LEU A 17 -20.57 75.95 28.05
CA LEU A 17 -20.13 75.48 26.74
C LEU A 17 -18.97 74.49 26.86
N ASP A 18 -17.97 74.80 27.67
CA ASP A 18 -16.83 73.89 27.93
C ASP A 18 -17.29 72.59 28.59
N GLU A 19 -18.19 72.64 29.57
CA GLU A 19 -18.78 71.45 30.17
C GLU A 19 -19.60 70.62 29.17
N PHE A 20 -20.27 71.27 28.23
CA PHE A 20 -21.01 70.59 27.18
C PHE A 20 -20.05 69.90 26.21
N TYR A 21 -19.02 70.59 25.73
CA TYR A 21 -18.00 70.01 24.86
C TYR A 21 -17.32 68.82 25.52
N LYS A 22 -16.93 68.94 26.79
CA LYS A 22 -16.32 67.85 27.53
C LYS A 22 -17.25 66.62 27.64
N ARG A 23 -18.54 66.84 27.93
CA ARG A 23 -19.54 65.76 27.96
C ARG A 23 -19.72 65.08 26.61
N VAL A 24 -19.68 65.84 25.52
CA VAL A 24 -19.77 65.30 24.16
C VAL A 24 -18.52 64.50 23.82
N ASP A 25 -17.32 65.01 24.11
CA ASP A 25 -16.06 64.30 23.87
C ASP A 25 -15.97 63.01 24.68
N ASP A 26 -16.34 63.03 25.97
CA ASP A 26 -16.38 61.84 26.82
C ASP A 26 -17.32 60.77 26.25
N LYS A 27 -18.48 61.20 25.71
CA LYS A 27 -19.43 60.29 25.07
C LYS A 27 -18.88 59.71 23.77
N ILE A 28 -18.25 60.52 22.93
CA ILE A 28 -17.61 60.08 21.69
C ILE A 28 -16.49 59.08 21.99
N GLN A 29 -15.64 59.35 22.99
CA GLN A 29 -14.56 58.44 23.38
C GLN A 29 -15.11 57.09 23.87
N LYS A 30 -16.18 57.12 24.68
CA LYS A 30 -16.84 55.91 25.16
C LYS A 30 -17.41 55.08 24.02
N GLU A 31 -18.16 55.70 23.11
CA GLU A 31 -18.73 55.01 21.94
C GLU A 31 -17.63 54.43 21.02
N GLN A 32 -16.52 55.16 20.83
CA GLN A 32 -15.38 54.65 20.07
C GLN A 32 -14.71 53.44 20.75
N GLN A 33 -14.57 53.43 22.08
CA GLN A 33 -14.05 52.28 22.81
C GLN A 33 -14.98 51.08 22.72
N GLU A 34 -16.29 51.28 22.90
CA GLU A 34 -17.29 50.23 22.76
C GLU A 34 -17.31 49.64 21.36
N LEU A 35 -17.20 50.47 20.32
CA LEU A 35 -17.11 50.00 18.93
C LEU A 35 -15.84 49.18 18.67
N LYS A 36 -14.69 49.61 19.20
CA LYS A 36 -13.43 48.85 19.09
C LYS A 36 -13.53 47.50 19.82
N ALA A 37 -14.11 47.49 21.01
CA ALA A 37 -14.33 46.26 21.77
C ALA A 37 -15.29 45.30 21.05
N SER A 38 -16.38 45.81 20.48
CA SER A 38 -17.33 45.04 19.68
C SER A 38 -16.67 44.41 18.46
N LYS A 39 -15.90 45.19 17.68
CA LYS A 39 -15.15 44.68 16.52
C LYS A 39 -14.18 43.57 16.91
N LYS A 40 -13.42 43.76 18.00
CA LYS A 40 -12.48 42.76 18.51
C LYS A 40 -13.21 41.49 18.96
N LYS A 41 -14.36 41.62 19.61
CA LYS A 41 -15.19 40.49 20.03
C LYS A 41 -15.65 39.67 18.82
N THR A 42 -16.20 40.32 17.79
CA THR A 42 -16.66 39.63 16.57
C THR A 42 -15.50 38.94 15.84
N GLU A 43 -14.32 39.56 15.79
CA GLU A 43 -13.13 38.93 15.20
C GLU A 43 -12.72 37.66 15.96
N LEU A 44 -12.70 37.72 17.30
CA LEU A 44 -12.39 36.56 18.13
C LEU A 44 -13.43 35.45 18.00
N GLU A 45 -14.72 35.78 17.99
CA GLU A 45 -15.81 34.82 17.78
C GLU A 45 -15.70 34.13 16.42
N THR A 46 -15.34 34.89 15.38
CA THR A 46 -15.15 34.35 14.02
C THR A 46 -13.97 33.39 13.98
N LYS A 47 -12.83 33.76 14.59
CA LYS A 47 -11.65 32.88 14.68
C LYS A 47 -11.96 31.62 15.47
N LEU A 48 -12.68 31.76 16.60
CA LEU A 48 -13.08 30.62 17.42
C LEU A 48 -13.97 29.65 16.62
N ALA A 49 -14.93 30.17 15.85
CA ALA A 49 -15.79 29.33 15.00
C ALA A 49 -14.98 28.59 13.91
N GLN A 50 -13.98 29.23 13.33
CA GLN A 50 -13.08 28.61 12.36
C GLN A 50 -12.24 27.49 13.00
N GLU A 51 -11.65 27.75 14.17
CA GLU A 51 -10.87 26.75 14.92
C GLU A 51 -11.74 25.56 15.35
N MET A 52 -12.96 25.80 15.83
CA MET A 52 -13.88 24.72 16.19
C MET A 52 -14.25 23.85 14.98
N LYS A 53 -14.45 24.46 13.81
CA LYS A 53 -14.72 23.72 12.57
C LYS A 53 -13.51 22.85 12.19
N LEU A 54 -12.31 23.44 12.20
CA LEU A 54 -11.07 22.71 11.89
C LEU A 54 -10.84 21.56 12.88
N HIS A 55 -11.08 21.78 14.17
CA HIS A 55 -10.95 20.76 15.20
C HIS A 55 -11.87 19.55 14.95
N ASN A 56 -13.13 19.81 14.56
CA ASN A 56 -14.07 18.74 14.21
C ASN A 56 -13.60 17.96 12.98
N GLU A 57 -13.17 18.64 11.92
CA GLU A 57 -12.65 17.99 10.70
C GLU A 57 -11.42 17.12 10.99
N LEU A 58 -10.50 17.60 11.83
CA LEU A 58 -9.32 16.83 12.23
C LEU A 58 -9.70 15.62 13.10
N THR A 59 -10.69 15.76 13.97
CA THR A 59 -11.18 14.67 14.82
C THR A 59 -11.82 13.56 13.99
N GLU A 60 -12.63 13.92 12.98
CA GLU A 60 -13.21 12.95 12.04
C GLU A 60 -12.13 12.23 11.23
N ARG A 61 -11.12 12.96 10.72
CA ARG A 61 -9.99 12.35 10.00
C ARG A 61 -9.19 11.40 10.89
N LEU A 62 -8.97 11.77 12.14
CA LEU A 62 -8.27 10.91 13.10
C LEU A 62 -9.05 9.62 13.34
N ALA A 63 -10.36 9.70 13.56
CA ALA A 63 -11.22 8.54 13.76
C ALA A 63 -11.20 7.59 12.54
N GLU A 64 -11.26 8.13 11.33
CA GLU A 64 -11.19 7.34 10.10
C GLU A 64 -9.81 6.68 9.92
N LEU A 65 -8.72 7.38 10.22
CA LEU A 65 -7.37 6.80 10.19
C LEU A 65 -7.20 5.68 11.21
N SER A 66 -7.71 5.86 12.43
CA SER A 66 -7.70 4.80 13.45
C SER A 66 -8.49 3.57 13.02
N ARG A 67 -9.65 3.76 12.37
CA ARG A 67 -10.45 2.66 11.81
C ARG A 67 -9.67 1.90 10.72
N ARG A 68 -9.05 2.62 9.79
CA ARG A 68 -8.21 1.99 8.75
C ARG A 68 -6.98 1.29 9.32
N GLY A 69 -6.37 1.84 10.36
CA GLY A 69 -5.24 1.21 11.06
C GLY A 69 -5.63 -0.13 11.68
N THR A 70 -6.75 -0.17 12.40
CA THR A 70 -7.26 -1.41 13.00
C THR A 70 -7.68 -2.45 11.96
N GLU A 71 -8.23 -2.03 10.82
CA GLU A 71 -8.51 -2.94 9.70
C GLU A 71 -7.23 -3.51 9.07
N LEU A 72 -6.22 -2.66 8.87
CA LEU A 72 -4.91 -3.10 8.36
C LEU A 72 -4.27 -4.12 9.32
N ASP A 73 -4.27 -3.85 10.62
CA ASP A 73 -3.74 -4.77 11.62
C ASP A 73 -4.46 -6.12 11.58
N ARG A 74 -5.79 -6.11 11.40
CA ARG A 74 -6.59 -7.33 11.25
C ARG A 74 -6.22 -8.11 9.98
N VAL A 75 -6.04 -7.43 8.85
CA VAL A 75 -5.62 -8.07 7.59
C VAL A 75 -4.22 -8.64 7.72
N CYS A 76 -3.27 -7.88 8.26
CA CYS A 76 -1.90 -8.33 8.53
C CYS A 76 -1.88 -9.54 9.46
N ALA A 77 -2.68 -9.55 10.53
CA ALA A 77 -2.81 -10.69 11.42
C ALA A 77 -3.40 -11.93 10.72
N SER A 78 -4.30 -11.74 9.75
CA SER A 78 -4.85 -12.85 8.95
C SER A 78 -3.80 -13.43 7.99
N MET A 79 -2.97 -12.59 7.37
CA MET A 79 -1.90 -13.01 6.47
C MET A 79 -0.73 -13.67 7.22
N GLY A 80 -0.41 -13.20 8.43
CA GLY A 80 0.58 -13.83 9.28
C GLY A 80 0.22 -15.26 9.72
N ARG A 81 -1.06 -15.63 9.61
CA ARG A 81 -1.57 -17.00 9.86
C ARG A 81 -1.69 -17.84 8.59
N VAL A 82 -1.37 -17.29 7.42
CA VAL A 82 -1.22 -18.08 6.18
C VAL A 82 0.12 -18.80 6.22
N THR A 83 0.28 -19.68 7.21
CA THR A 83 1.27 -20.74 7.20
C THR A 83 0.71 -21.88 6.36
N ILE A 84 1.56 -22.53 5.55
CA ILE A 84 1.22 -23.80 4.90
C ILE A 84 0.67 -24.70 6.01
N ALA A 85 -0.60 -25.09 5.93
CA ALA A 85 -1.18 -26.00 6.91
C ALA A 85 -0.29 -27.26 6.98
N ASP A 86 -0.11 -27.86 8.15
CA ASP A 86 0.78 -29.03 8.30
C ASP A 86 0.46 -30.14 7.28
N ASN A 87 -0.80 -30.26 6.90
CA ASN A 87 -1.26 -31.13 5.81
C ASN A 87 -0.70 -30.74 4.43
N ASP A 88 -0.77 -29.46 4.06
CA ASP A 88 -0.20 -28.99 2.78
C ASP A 88 1.33 -29.08 2.76
N LYS A 89 1.97 -28.97 3.92
CA LYS A 89 3.41 -29.21 4.07
C LYS A 89 3.73 -30.68 3.82
N SER A 90 2.99 -31.59 4.44
CA SER A 90 3.14 -33.03 4.19
C SER A 90 2.88 -33.39 2.71
N ARG A 91 1.87 -32.79 2.07
CA ARG A 91 1.60 -32.97 0.64
C ARG A 91 2.77 -32.48 -0.23
N LEU A 92 3.35 -31.33 0.11
CA LEU A 92 4.52 -30.80 -0.59
C LEU A 92 5.75 -31.70 -0.41
N ASP A 93 5.99 -32.20 0.80
CA ASP A 93 7.13 -33.07 1.07
C ASP A 93 6.96 -34.43 0.37
N ASN A 94 5.75 -35.02 0.37
CA ASN A 94 5.43 -36.22 -0.41
C ASN A 94 5.61 -35.98 -1.92
N ALA A 95 5.21 -34.81 -2.44
CA ALA A 95 5.39 -34.48 -3.85
C ALA A 95 6.88 -34.35 -4.23
N LYS A 96 7.71 -33.78 -3.35
CA LYS A 96 9.17 -33.71 -3.54
C LYS A 96 9.80 -35.10 -3.52
N GLU A 97 9.41 -35.94 -2.58
CA GLU A 97 9.89 -37.33 -2.50
C GLU A 97 9.51 -38.11 -3.75
N ASN A 98 8.24 -38.04 -4.17
CA ASN A 98 7.76 -38.69 -5.39
C ASN A 98 8.50 -38.21 -6.64
N TYR A 99 8.76 -36.90 -6.75
CA TYR A 99 9.56 -36.36 -7.84
C TYR A 99 10.99 -36.92 -7.84
N GLN A 100 11.64 -36.97 -6.68
CA GLN A 100 12.99 -37.49 -6.56
C GLN A 100 13.04 -39.01 -6.85
N LEU A 101 12.05 -39.78 -6.42
CA LEU A 101 11.90 -41.20 -6.78
C LEU A 101 11.71 -41.37 -8.29
N ALA A 102 10.79 -40.64 -8.91
CA ALA A 102 10.56 -40.70 -10.36
C ALA A 102 11.82 -40.34 -11.15
N LYS A 103 12.56 -39.33 -10.69
CA LYS A 103 13.82 -38.87 -11.26
C LYS A 103 14.91 -39.94 -11.23
N GLU A 104 15.00 -40.74 -10.15
CA GLU A 104 15.95 -41.85 -10.06
C GLU A 104 15.49 -43.08 -10.88
N LEU A 105 14.18 -43.37 -10.91
CA LEU A 105 13.64 -44.50 -11.67
C LEU A 105 13.70 -44.32 -13.19
N THR A 106 13.44 -43.10 -13.66
CA THR A 106 13.32 -42.82 -15.10
C THR A 106 14.55 -42.13 -15.68
N GLY A 107 15.42 -41.56 -14.85
CA GLY A 107 16.53 -40.73 -15.30
C GLY A 107 16.10 -39.37 -15.90
N ILE A 108 14.80 -39.05 -15.93
CA ILE A 108 14.28 -37.79 -16.48
C ILE A 108 14.72 -36.61 -15.61
N ARG A 109 15.10 -35.51 -16.27
CA ARG A 109 15.43 -34.22 -15.66
C ARG A 109 14.68 -33.13 -16.41
N LEU A 110 13.63 -32.60 -15.78
CA LEU A 110 12.78 -31.57 -16.37
C LEU A 110 13.43 -30.19 -16.30
N ASN A 111 13.23 -29.39 -17.35
CA ASN A 111 13.56 -27.97 -17.38
C ASN A 111 12.31 -27.15 -17.02
N PHE A 112 12.25 -26.71 -15.76
CA PHE A 112 11.12 -25.94 -15.23
C PHE A 112 11.05 -24.48 -15.75
N SER A 113 12.06 -24.03 -16.50
CA SER A 113 12.03 -22.71 -17.14
C SER A 113 11.25 -22.72 -18.48
N ALA A 114 10.81 -23.89 -18.94
CA ALA A 114 10.01 -24.01 -20.16
C ALA A 114 8.55 -23.54 -19.93
N PRO A 115 7.85 -23.08 -20.99
CA PRO A 115 6.43 -22.76 -20.92
C PRO A 115 5.61 -23.95 -20.40
N THR A 116 4.52 -23.69 -19.68
CA THR A 116 3.68 -24.73 -19.04
C THR A 116 3.02 -25.69 -20.02
N ASN A 117 2.93 -25.31 -21.30
CA ASN A 117 2.43 -26.15 -22.38
C ASN A 117 3.51 -27.02 -23.03
N ILE A 118 4.77 -26.96 -22.60
CA ILE A 118 5.88 -27.73 -23.19
C ILE A 118 6.62 -28.48 -22.09
N ALA A 119 6.60 -29.81 -22.17
CA ALA A 119 7.45 -30.66 -21.33
C ALA A 119 8.83 -30.77 -21.99
N LYS A 120 9.80 -30.05 -21.44
CA LYS A 120 11.18 -30.03 -21.93
C LYS A 120 12.14 -30.56 -20.89
N GLY A 121 13.15 -31.31 -21.32
CA GLY A 121 14.15 -31.85 -20.41
C GLY A 121 15.17 -32.72 -21.10
N TYR A 122 15.85 -33.54 -20.30
CA TYR A 122 16.72 -34.60 -20.81
C TYR A 122 16.55 -35.87 -19.98
N ILE A 123 16.84 -37.01 -20.59
CA ILE A 123 16.84 -38.33 -19.97
C ILE A 123 18.29 -38.78 -19.83
N ARG A 124 18.71 -39.05 -18.59
CA ARG A 124 20.05 -39.55 -18.28
C ARG A 124 20.02 -41.06 -18.13
N SER A 125 20.74 -41.75 -19.01
CA SER A 125 20.98 -43.19 -18.93
C SER A 125 22.36 -43.44 -18.34
N GLU A 126 22.42 -43.83 -17.06
CA GLU A 126 23.70 -44.06 -16.38
C GLU A 126 24.45 -45.28 -16.91
N SER A 127 23.72 -46.35 -17.26
CA SER A 127 24.31 -47.57 -17.81
C SER A 127 24.99 -47.35 -19.16
N ARG A 128 24.56 -46.32 -19.91
CA ARG A 128 25.07 -46.00 -21.25
C ARG A 128 25.86 -44.69 -21.33
N LYS A 129 25.97 -43.96 -20.21
CA LYS A 129 26.55 -42.61 -20.15
C LYS A 129 25.96 -41.66 -21.20
N LEU A 130 24.65 -41.77 -21.45
CA LEU A 130 23.94 -41.02 -22.49
C LEU A 130 23.01 -39.98 -21.88
N LEU A 131 22.99 -38.80 -22.51
CA LEU A 131 22.04 -37.73 -22.22
C LEU A 131 21.21 -37.47 -23.48
N GLN A 132 19.91 -37.79 -23.42
CA GLN A 132 18.99 -37.55 -24.53
C GLN A 132 18.06 -36.37 -24.22
N PRO A 133 18.12 -35.25 -24.97
CA PRO A 133 17.15 -34.18 -24.82
C PRO A 133 15.78 -34.58 -25.38
N PHE A 134 14.71 -34.03 -24.81
CA PHE A 134 13.35 -34.15 -25.32
C PHE A 134 12.56 -32.86 -25.15
N GLU A 135 11.58 -32.67 -26.03
CA GLU A 135 10.63 -31.58 -26.00
C GLU A 135 9.29 -32.11 -26.52
N ILE A 136 8.27 -32.09 -25.68
CA ILE A 136 6.94 -32.63 -25.97
C ILE A 136 5.92 -31.51 -25.76
N ASP A 137 5.09 -31.25 -26.76
CA ASP A 137 3.99 -30.29 -26.65
C ASP A 137 2.82 -30.92 -25.89
N MET A 138 2.46 -30.30 -24.77
CA MET A 138 1.41 -30.77 -23.86
C MET A 138 0.08 -30.03 -24.09
N SER A 139 0.00 -29.12 -25.08
CA SER A 139 -1.16 -28.27 -25.33
C SER A 139 -2.46 -29.03 -25.67
N ALA A 140 -2.35 -30.24 -26.24
CA ALA A 140 -3.49 -31.08 -26.63
C ALA A 140 -3.90 -32.15 -25.59
N GLY A 141 -3.32 -32.13 -24.38
CA GLY A 141 -3.65 -33.10 -23.32
C GLY A 141 -2.61 -34.18 -23.06
N GLY A 142 -1.37 -33.98 -23.53
CA GLY A 142 -0.17 -34.69 -23.08
C GLY A 142 -0.14 -36.20 -23.34
N ASP A 143 0.44 -36.61 -24.48
CA ASP A 143 0.71 -38.03 -24.73
C ASP A 143 1.85 -38.51 -23.84
N SER A 144 1.50 -39.01 -22.65
CA SER A 144 2.44 -39.71 -21.75
C SER A 144 3.16 -40.84 -22.48
N GLU A 145 2.54 -41.43 -23.50
CA GLU A 145 3.11 -42.47 -24.34
C GLU A 145 4.34 -41.98 -25.13
N ASP A 146 4.37 -40.72 -25.57
CA ASP A 146 5.53 -40.16 -26.27
C ASP A 146 6.74 -40.09 -25.34
N LEU A 147 6.53 -39.71 -24.08
CA LEU A 147 7.60 -39.68 -23.08
C LEU A 147 8.10 -41.09 -22.75
N TRP A 148 7.19 -42.06 -22.61
CA TRP A 148 7.56 -43.46 -22.39
C TRP A 148 8.31 -44.05 -23.58
N ALA A 149 7.93 -43.70 -24.81
CA ALA A 149 8.64 -44.11 -26.03
C ALA A 149 10.08 -43.56 -26.05
N VAL A 150 10.28 -42.30 -25.63
CA VAL A 150 11.63 -41.73 -25.51
C VAL A 150 12.43 -42.48 -24.44
N ILE A 151 11.86 -42.77 -23.27
CA ILE A 151 12.54 -43.58 -22.23
C ILE A 151 12.90 -44.97 -22.76
N GLN A 152 11.96 -45.67 -23.39
CA GLN A 152 12.22 -47.00 -23.95
C GLN A 152 13.33 -46.96 -25.00
N SER A 153 13.34 -45.93 -25.84
CA SER A 153 14.39 -45.73 -26.82
C SER A 153 15.76 -45.63 -26.13
N THR A 154 15.89 -44.84 -25.05
CA THR A 154 17.16 -44.72 -24.29
C THR A 154 17.59 -46.03 -23.61
N ALA A 155 16.65 -46.93 -23.32
CA ALA A 155 16.86 -48.16 -22.57
C ALA A 155 17.01 -49.42 -23.46
N ALA A 156 16.48 -49.41 -24.69
CA ALA A 156 16.39 -50.60 -25.56
C ALA A 156 17.76 -51.11 -26.04
N PRO A 157 18.03 -52.43 -26.06
CA PRO A 157 19.27 -53.00 -26.58
C PRO A 157 19.34 -52.79 -28.10
N GLY A 158 20.34 -52.05 -28.60
CA GLY A 158 20.49 -51.76 -30.04
C GLY A 158 20.35 -50.30 -30.44
N TRP A 159 20.76 -49.36 -29.59
CA TRP A 159 20.77 -47.93 -29.90
C TRP A 159 21.57 -47.63 -31.16
N ASN A 160 20.90 -47.10 -32.19
CA ASN A 160 21.53 -46.74 -33.45
C ASN A 160 22.35 -45.45 -33.27
N PHE A 161 23.67 -45.60 -33.07
CA PHE A 161 24.69 -44.52 -33.05
C PHE A 161 24.75 -43.66 -34.33
N LEU A 162 23.90 -43.93 -35.33
CA LEU A 162 24.02 -43.37 -36.68
C LEU A 162 23.60 -41.90 -36.78
N ASN A 163 22.72 -41.41 -35.89
CA ASN A 163 22.20 -40.03 -35.96
C ASN A 163 22.62 -39.13 -34.79
N ASP A 164 23.34 -39.65 -33.80
CA ASP A 164 23.69 -38.90 -32.59
C ASP A 164 25.13 -38.35 -32.70
N LYS A 165 25.25 -37.06 -33.03
CA LYS A 165 26.54 -36.37 -33.15
C LYS A 165 27.13 -35.97 -31.79
N GLU A 166 26.33 -35.93 -30.74
CA GLU A 166 26.71 -35.40 -29.43
C GLU A 166 27.16 -36.49 -28.45
N ASN A 167 26.66 -37.73 -28.60
CA ASN A 167 27.00 -38.85 -27.72
C ASN A 167 27.93 -39.90 -28.38
N ARG A 168 28.96 -39.47 -29.12
CA ARG A 168 30.01 -40.39 -29.59
C ARG A 168 31.02 -40.64 -28.47
N PRO A 169 31.37 -41.90 -28.14
CA PRO A 169 32.56 -42.14 -27.33
C PRO A 169 33.77 -41.63 -28.11
N ASN A 170 34.50 -40.65 -27.57
CA ASN A 170 35.84 -40.33 -28.05
C ASN A 170 36.71 -41.57 -27.81
N ASN A 171 37.20 -42.17 -28.89
CA ASN A 171 38.32 -43.12 -28.82
C ASN A 171 39.61 -42.38 -28.49
#